data_AF-A0A3E5FGU8-F1
#
_entry.id   AF-A0A3E5FGU8-F1
#
_cell.length_a   1.000
_cell.length_b   1.000
_cell.length_c   1.000
_cell.angle_alpha   90.00
_cell.angle_beta   90.00
_cell.angle_gamma   90.00
#
_symmetry.space_group_name_H-M   'P 1'
#
loop_
_entity.id
_entity.type
_entity.pdbx_description
1 polymer ?
#
loop_
_entity_poly.entity_id
_entity_poly.type
_entity_poly.pdbx_seq_one_letter_code
_entity_poly.pdbx_strand_id
1 'polypeptide(L)'
;ATKSEVTSVNKTALQIAVDVASNITEEELENVVPAVANELKAALEEAKAILENATADQKTVDASFDRLATAIQMLDFIKGDKAALRSFIAKVENIVGKEYTPATWTAFAAALETGNKVLANENAMQEEVDNAYTNLVKAYLNLRLVPNKDKLEDLINQTKALVAANYTADTWKNLSDALVLAENVMSNENATSEEVTNAETVLTKAVE
;
A
#
# COMPACT_ATOMS: atom_id res chain seq x y z
N ALA A 1 -49.56 25.02 47.02
CA ALA A 1 -49.34 24.41 45.70
C ALA A 1 -48.05 24.95 45.14
N THR A 2 -46.97 24.19 45.22
CA THR A 2 -45.71 24.50 44.54
C THR A 2 -45.98 24.34 43.04
N LYS A 3 -45.99 25.46 42.32
CA LYS A 3 -46.09 25.51 40.88
C LYS A 3 -44.78 24.88 40.37
N SER A 4 -44.80 23.60 40.02
CA SER A 4 -43.66 22.94 39.37
C SER A 4 -43.37 23.74 38.11
N GLU A 5 -42.25 24.46 38.09
CA GLU A 5 -41.68 25.01 36.87
C GLU A 5 -41.39 23.83 35.95
N VAL A 6 -42.26 23.65 34.94
CA VAL A 6 -41.89 22.84 33.80
C VAL A 6 -40.82 23.64 33.09
N THR A 7 -39.55 23.36 33.39
CA THR A 7 -38.42 23.84 32.60
C THR A 7 -38.64 23.31 31.18
N SER A 8 -39.03 24.18 30.26
CA SER A 8 -39.19 23.82 28.85
C SER A 8 -37.85 23.39 28.27
N VAL A 9 -37.82 22.27 27.55
CA VAL A 9 -36.62 21.76 26.87
C VAL A 9 -36.19 22.74 25.78
N ASN A 10 -34.91 23.13 25.77
CA ASN A 10 -34.34 24.06 24.80
C ASN A 10 -33.76 23.29 23.61
N LYS A 11 -34.36 23.50 22.43
CA LYS A 11 -33.98 22.84 21.16
C LYS A 11 -33.24 23.76 20.18
N THR A 12 -32.89 24.98 20.59
CA THR A 12 -32.36 26.03 19.70
C THR A 12 -31.05 25.62 19.04
N ALA A 13 -30.10 25.06 19.81
CA ALA A 13 -28.81 24.64 19.27
C ALA A 13 -28.96 23.48 18.26
N LEU A 14 -29.82 22.50 18.59
CA LEU A 14 -30.13 21.40 17.69
C LEU A 14 -30.76 21.88 16.38
N GLN A 15 -31.70 22.83 16.45
CA GLN A 15 -32.32 23.42 15.25
C GLN A 15 -31.27 24.11 14.38
N ILE A 16 -30.38 24.92 14.97
CA ILE A 16 -29.30 25.58 14.21
C ILE A 16 -28.40 24.54 13.52
N ALA A 17 -28.04 23.47 14.22
CA ALA A 17 -27.23 22.40 13.63
C ALA A 17 -27.96 21.69 12.48
N VAL A 18 -29.27 21.46 12.60
CA VAL A 18 -30.11 20.89 11.53
C VAL A 18 -30.19 21.84 10.34
N ASP A 19 -30.35 23.15 10.56
CA ASP A 19 -30.39 24.15 9.49
C ASP A 19 -29.06 24.20 8.73
N VAL A 20 -27.93 24.17 9.46
CA VAL A 20 -26.59 24.09 8.85
C VAL A 20 -26.44 22.81 8.04
N ALA A 21 -26.75 21.65 8.61
CA ALA A 21 -26.59 20.37 7.95
C ALA A 21 -27.54 20.19 6.74
N SER A 22 -28.73 20.77 6.78
CA SER A 22 -29.71 20.70 5.69
C SER A 22 -29.33 21.55 4.47
N ASN A 23 -28.40 22.50 4.63
CA ASN A 23 -27.87 23.28 3.52
C ASN A 23 -26.75 22.56 2.76
N ILE A 24 -26.23 21.45 3.30
CA ILE A 24 -25.20 20.65 2.65
C ILE A 24 -25.83 19.81 1.53
N THR A 25 -25.30 19.95 0.33
CA THR A 25 -25.77 19.29 -0.88
C THR A 25 -25.17 17.90 -1.05
N GLU A 26 -25.81 17.05 -1.86
CA GLU A 26 -25.26 15.74 -2.19
C GLU A 26 -23.93 15.86 -2.95
N GLU A 27 -23.77 16.90 -3.78
CA GLU A 27 -22.52 17.20 -4.51
C GLU A 27 -21.35 17.50 -3.56
N GLU A 28 -21.59 18.28 -2.49
CA GLU A 28 -20.58 18.54 -1.46
C GLU A 28 -20.16 17.26 -0.73
N LEU A 29 -21.09 16.31 -0.54
CA LEU A 29 -20.81 15.02 0.08
C LEU A 29 -20.10 14.02 -0.85
N GLU A 30 -20.12 14.23 -2.18
CA GLU A 30 -19.47 13.31 -3.11
C GLU A 30 -17.96 13.19 -2.85
N ASN A 31 -17.31 14.27 -2.40
CA ASN A 31 -15.88 14.29 -2.13
C ASN A 31 -15.52 13.86 -0.70
N VAL A 32 -16.50 13.84 0.21
CA VAL A 32 -16.29 13.46 1.60
C VAL A 32 -16.08 11.95 1.71
N VAL A 33 -15.33 11.51 2.73
CA VAL A 33 -15.22 10.10 3.10
C VAL A 33 -16.63 9.49 3.26
N PRO A 34 -16.97 8.39 2.56
CA PRO A 34 -18.32 7.83 2.57
C PRO A 34 -18.88 7.54 3.97
N ALA A 35 -18.05 7.05 4.90
CA ALA A 35 -18.46 6.85 6.29
C ALA A 35 -18.92 8.14 6.97
N VAL A 36 -18.27 9.27 6.70
CA VAL A 36 -18.62 10.58 7.26
C VAL A 36 -19.91 11.10 6.64
N ALA A 37 -20.04 11.01 5.30
CA ALA A 37 -21.26 11.43 4.62
C ALA A 37 -22.49 10.63 5.11
N ASN A 38 -22.33 9.32 5.31
CA ASN A 38 -23.39 8.47 5.87
C ASN A 38 -23.73 8.84 7.32
N GLU A 39 -22.73 9.15 8.14
CA GLU A 39 -22.95 9.58 9.53
C GLU A 39 -23.67 10.93 9.60
N LEU A 40 -23.30 11.91 8.76
CA LEU A 40 -24.02 13.18 8.68
C LEU A 40 -25.50 12.95 8.35
N LYS A 41 -25.80 12.14 7.32
CA LYS A 41 -27.18 11.84 6.92
C LYS A 41 -27.96 11.18 8.07
N ALA A 42 -27.35 10.21 8.75
CA ALA A 42 -27.98 9.52 9.87
C ALA A 42 -28.22 10.44 11.08
N ALA A 43 -27.23 11.27 11.44
CA ALA A 43 -27.35 12.22 12.54
C ALA A 43 -28.36 13.32 12.24
N LEU A 44 -28.45 13.79 10.99
CA LEU A 44 -29.41 14.78 10.56
C LEU A 44 -30.86 14.26 10.66
N GLU A 45 -31.11 13.03 10.21
CA GLU A 45 -32.44 12.41 10.31
C GLU A 45 -32.85 12.17 11.77
N GLU A 46 -31.93 11.74 12.63
CA GLU A 46 -32.18 11.63 14.07
C GLU A 46 -32.52 13.00 14.69
N ALA A 47 -31.73 14.02 14.39
CA ALA A 47 -31.92 15.37 14.92
C ALA A 47 -33.28 15.96 14.51
N LYS A 48 -33.70 15.79 13.26
CA LYS A 48 -35.04 16.17 12.78
C LYS A 48 -36.14 15.45 13.57
N ALA A 49 -36.00 14.13 13.79
CA ALA A 49 -36.98 13.37 14.56
C ALA A 49 -37.07 13.84 16.02
N ILE A 50 -35.95 14.19 16.65
CA ILE A 50 -35.91 14.71 18.02
C ILE A 50 -36.50 16.11 18.11
N LEU A 51 -36.34 16.96 17.09
CA LEU A 51 -36.98 18.28 17.03
C LEU A 51 -38.51 18.17 17.06
N GLU A 52 -39.08 17.23 16.30
CA GLU A 52 -40.53 16.95 16.27
C GLU A 52 -41.05 16.23 17.53
N ASN A 53 -40.17 15.58 18.30
CA ASN A 53 -40.56 14.86 19.52
C ASN A 53 -40.86 15.82 20.69
N ALA A 54 -42.14 16.06 20.97
CA ALA A 54 -42.58 16.92 22.06
C ALA A 54 -42.20 16.43 23.47
N THR A 55 -41.86 15.14 23.63
CA THR A 55 -41.52 14.54 24.94
C THR A 55 -40.03 14.26 25.10
N ALA A 56 -39.17 14.67 24.16
CA ALA A 56 -37.73 14.53 24.30
C ALA A 56 -37.23 15.31 25.52
N ASP A 57 -36.38 14.70 26.34
CA ASP A 57 -35.71 15.39 27.45
C ASP A 57 -34.48 16.17 26.97
N GLN A 58 -33.98 17.10 27.81
CA GLN A 58 -32.84 17.95 27.46
C GLN A 58 -31.59 17.13 27.14
N LYS A 59 -31.36 16.04 27.87
CA LYS A 59 -30.20 15.17 27.65
C LYS A 59 -30.22 14.54 26.25
N THR A 60 -31.39 14.14 25.77
CA THR A 60 -31.60 13.60 24.43
C THR A 60 -31.33 14.65 23.35
N VAL A 61 -31.80 15.88 23.58
CA VAL A 61 -31.56 17.00 22.67
C VAL A 61 -30.08 17.37 22.59
N ASP A 62 -29.41 17.46 23.74
CA ASP A 62 -27.98 17.80 23.82
C ASP A 62 -27.13 16.71 23.15
N ALA A 63 -27.42 15.43 23.41
CA ALA A 63 -26.70 14.32 22.78
C ALA A 63 -26.87 14.29 21.26
N SER A 64 -28.06 14.59 20.75
CA SER A 64 -28.29 14.67 19.30
C SER A 64 -27.58 15.87 18.67
N PHE A 65 -27.53 17.01 19.37
CA PHE A 65 -26.74 18.16 18.95
C PHE A 65 -25.26 17.81 18.86
N ASP A 66 -24.69 17.19 19.89
CA ASP A 66 -23.28 16.79 19.92
C ASP A 66 -22.94 15.82 18.78
N ARG A 67 -23.81 14.84 18.51
CA ARG A 67 -23.66 13.88 17.40
C ARG A 67 -23.65 14.60 16.05
N LEU A 68 -24.65 15.44 15.79
CA LEU A 68 -24.76 16.16 14.51
C LEU A 68 -23.62 17.16 14.33
N ALA A 69 -23.25 17.90 15.38
CA ALA A 69 -22.12 18.82 15.36
C ALA A 69 -20.79 18.11 15.07
N THR A 70 -20.59 16.91 15.65
CA THR A 70 -19.41 16.08 15.35
C THR A 70 -19.39 15.66 13.89
N ALA A 71 -20.52 15.18 13.35
CA ALA A 71 -20.61 14.78 11.95
C ALA A 71 -20.33 15.95 10.99
N ILE A 72 -20.81 17.16 11.30
CA ILE A 72 -20.51 18.38 10.54
C ILE A 72 -19.01 18.70 10.57
N GLN A 73 -18.36 18.58 11.74
CA GLN A 73 -16.91 18.84 11.86
C GLN A 73 -16.05 17.83 11.10
N MET A 74 -16.54 16.61 10.90
CA MET A 74 -15.82 15.56 10.18
C MET A 74 -15.84 15.75 8.65
N LEU A 75 -16.63 16.69 8.11
CA LEU A 75 -16.77 16.90 6.67
C LEU A 75 -15.48 17.30 5.96
N ASP A 76 -14.50 17.82 6.69
CA ASP A 76 -13.16 18.11 6.17
C ASP A 76 -12.37 16.84 5.83
N PHE A 77 -12.84 15.65 6.25
CA PHE A 77 -12.28 14.37 5.83
C PHE A 77 -12.74 14.02 4.41
N ILE A 78 -11.94 14.46 3.44
CA ILE A 78 -12.13 14.22 2.02
C ILE A 78 -11.50 12.88 1.60
N LYS A 79 -12.20 12.11 0.77
CA LYS A 79 -11.71 10.84 0.23
C LYS A 79 -10.57 11.08 -0.77
N GLY A 80 -9.60 10.17 -0.83
CA GLY A 80 -8.47 10.27 -1.75
C GLY A 80 -8.84 9.98 -3.21
N ASP A 81 -8.23 10.70 -4.15
CA ASP A 81 -8.30 10.39 -5.58
C ASP A 81 -7.41 9.19 -5.93
N LYS A 82 -8.06 8.10 -6.36
CA LYS A 82 -7.42 6.82 -6.69
C LYS A 82 -7.10 6.64 -8.16
N ALA A 83 -7.32 7.63 -9.01
CA ALA A 83 -7.13 7.50 -10.46
C ALA A 83 -5.72 7.05 -10.84
N ALA A 84 -4.69 7.69 -10.26
CA ALA A 84 -3.29 7.35 -10.53
C ALA A 84 -2.92 5.94 -10.04
N LEU A 85 -3.32 5.58 -8.81
CA LEU A 85 -3.11 4.25 -8.25
C LEU A 85 -3.76 3.16 -9.10
N ARG A 86 -5.04 3.34 -9.48
CA ARG A 86 -5.77 2.41 -10.34
C ARG A 86 -5.09 2.22 -11.70
N SER A 87 -4.66 3.33 -12.32
CA SER A 87 -3.97 3.31 -13.61
C SER A 87 -2.64 2.56 -13.53
N PHE A 88 -1.88 2.77 -12.45
CA PHE A 88 -0.60 2.07 -12.28
C PHE A 88 -0.78 0.57 -12.04
N ILE A 89 -1.73 0.18 -11.17
CA ILE A 89 -2.07 -1.23 -10.93
C ILE A 89 -2.41 -1.94 -12.25
N ALA A 90 -3.29 -1.35 -13.07
CA ALA A 90 -3.66 -1.93 -14.37
C ALA A 90 -2.48 -2.10 -15.33
N LYS A 91 -1.46 -1.23 -15.26
CA LYS A 91 -0.24 -1.37 -16.08
C LYS A 91 0.65 -2.52 -15.63
N VAL A 92 0.64 -2.86 -14.35
CA VAL A 92 1.59 -3.81 -13.75
C VAL A 92 0.96 -5.13 -13.36
N GLU A 93 -0.36 -5.31 -13.50
CA GLU A 93 -1.07 -6.53 -13.07
C GLU A 93 -0.69 -7.78 -13.87
N ASN A 94 -0.21 -7.61 -15.10
CA ASN A 94 0.07 -8.71 -16.03
C ASN A 94 1.57 -9.10 -16.11
N ILE A 95 2.43 -8.51 -15.28
CA ILE A 95 3.85 -8.86 -15.30
C ILE A 95 4.07 -10.25 -14.69
N VAL A 96 5.01 -11.01 -15.25
CA VAL A 96 5.18 -12.43 -14.92
C VAL A 96 6.25 -12.60 -13.84
N GLY A 97 5.84 -12.95 -12.62
CA GLY A 97 6.74 -12.98 -11.47
C GLY A 97 7.98 -13.87 -11.60
N LYS A 98 7.88 -14.98 -12.34
CA LYS A 98 8.99 -15.91 -12.57
C LYS A 98 10.18 -15.31 -13.34
N GLU A 99 9.97 -14.18 -14.02
CA GLU A 99 11.03 -13.49 -14.77
C GLU A 99 11.92 -12.66 -13.87
N TYR A 100 11.50 -12.39 -12.63
CA TYR A 100 12.18 -11.52 -11.68
C TYR A 100 12.82 -12.30 -10.54
N THR A 101 13.86 -11.71 -9.93
CA THR A 101 14.51 -12.29 -8.75
C THR A 101 13.53 -12.39 -7.59
N PRO A 102 13.56 -13.47 -6.79
CA PRO A 102 12.59 -13.68 -5.72
C PRO A 102 12.48 -12.51 -4.74
N ALA A 103 13.61 -11.88 -4.37
CA ALA A 103 13.62 -10.76 -3.44
C ALA A 103 12.88 -9.54 -3.99
N THR A 104 13.14 -9.17 -5.25
CA THR A 104 12.53 -7.97 -5.84
C THR A 104 11.06 -8.21 -6.20
N TRP A 105 10.73 -9.43 -6.64
CA TRP A 105 9.36 -9.84 -6.86
C TRP A 105 8.51 -9.80 -5.59
N THR A 106 9.03 -10.34 -4.48
CA THR A 106 8.31 -10.37 -3.20
C THR A 106 7.97 -8.97 -2.72
N ALA A 107 8.91 -8.03 -2.81
CA ALA A 107 8.69 -6.63 -2.46
C ALA A 107 7.61 -5.98 -3.35
N PHE A 108 7.66 -6.23 -4.66
CA PHE A 108 6.66 -5.74 -5.60
C PHE A 108 5.26 -6.31 -5.32
N ALA A 109 5.14 -7.63 -5.13
CA ALA A 109 3.86 -8.29 -4.87
C ALA A 109 3.19 -7.76 -3.59
N ALA A 110 3.97 -7.55 -2.52
CA ALA A 110 3.46 -6.96 -1.27
C ALA A 110 2.98 -5.51 -1.45
N ALA A 111 3.71 -4.71 -2.24
CA ALA A 111 3.30 -3.34 -2.56
C ALA A 111 2.04 -3.32 -3.44
N LEU A 112 1.91 -4.26 -4.38
CA LEU A 112 0.72 -4.40 -5.24
C LEU A 112 -0.51 -4.81 -4.41
N GLU A 113 -0.34 -5.74 -3.47
CA GLU A 113 -1.41 -6.12 -2.53
C GLU A 113 -1.87 -4.91 -1.69
N THR A 114 -0.92 -4.13 -1.16
CA THR A 114 -1.22 -2.91 -0.42
C THR A 114 -1.96 -1.88 -1.28
N GLY A 115 -1.51 -1.69 -2.52
CA GLY A 115 -2.20 -0.84 -3.50
C GLY A 115 -3.63 -1.27 -3.75
N ASN A 116 -3.89 -2.57 -3.92
CA ASN A 116 -5.24 -3.11 -4.10
C ASN A 116 -6.13 -2.93 -2.86
N LYS A 117 -5.58 -3.10 -1.65
CA LYS A 117 -6.33 -2.84 -0.39
C LYS A 117 -6.77 -1.38 -0.28
N VAL A 118 -5.87 -0.44 -0.57
CA VAL A 118 -6.20 0.99 -0.58
C VAL A 118 -7.21 1.32 -1.69
N LEU A 119 -7.07 0.69 -2.86
CA LEU A 119 -8.04 0.86 -3.96
C LEU A 119 -9.45 0.45 -3.53
N ALA A 120 -9.58 -0.68 -2.82
CA ALA A 120 -10.84 -1.21 -2.30
C ALA A 120 -11.41 -0.47 -1.08
N ASN A 121 -10.58 0.23 -0.30
CA ASN A 121 -11.04 0.97 0.88
C ASN A 121 -11.75 2.27 0.49
N GLU A 122 -13.08 2.28 0.39
CA GLU A 122 -13.89 3.45 0.03
C GLU A 122 -13.63 4.70 0.89
N ASN A 123 -13.14 4.52 2.12
CA ASN A 123 -12.83 5.60 3.07
C ASN A 123 -11.36 6.04 3.05
N ALA A 124 -10.54 5.51 2.14
CA ALA A 124 -9.12 5.87 2.07
C ALA A 124 -8.95 7.38 1.82
N MET A 125 -8.14 8.03 2.64
CA MET A 125 -7.76 9.43 2.49
C MET A 125 -6.61 9.58 1.49
N GLN A 126 -6.36 10.80 1.02
CA GLN A 126 -5.35 11.07 -0.01
C GLN A 126 -3.95 10.57 0.39
N GLU A 127 -3.55 10.75 1.64
CA GLU A 127 -2.24 10.28 2.13
C GLU A 127 -2.07 8.76 1.98
N GLU A 128 -3.11 7.98 2.28
CA GLU A 128 -3.07 6.53 2.12
C GLU A 128 -2.91 6.13 0.64
N VAL A 129 -3.60 6.84 -0.24
CA VAL A 129 -3.52 6.64 -1.70
C VAL A 129 -2.13 7.00 -2.24
N ASP A 130 -1.60 8.15 -1.84
CA ASP A 130 -0.28 8.63 -2.28
C ASP A 130 0.85 7.71 -1.80
N ASN A 131 0.76 7.25 -0.55
CA ASN A 131 1.71 6.30 0.02
C ASN A 131 1.67 4.95 -0.71
N ALA A 132 0.47 4.42 -0.97
CA ALA A 132 0.31 3.18 -1.71
C ALA A 132 0.85 3.29 -3.14
N TYR A 133 0.54 4.38 -3.84
CA TYR A 133 1.07 4.65 -5.18
C TYR A 133 2.59 4.74 -5.18
N THR A 134 3.16 5.54 -4.28
CA THR A 134 4.61 5.74 -4.19
C THR A 134 5.35 4.45 -3.89
N ASN A 135 4.85 3.64 -2.96
CA ASN A 135 5.47 2.37 -2.60
C ASN A 135 5.41 1.36 -3.75
N LEU A 136 4.27 1.27 -4.45
CA LEU A 136 4.11 0.39 -5.60
C LEU A 136 5.02 0.80 -6.77
N VAL A 137 5.12 2.10 -7.07
CA VAL A 137 6.05 2.62 -8.09
C VAL A 137 7.50 2.30 -7.73
N LYS A 138 7.91 2.55 -6.48
CA LYS A 138 9.28 2.23 -6.02
C LYS A 138 9.59 0.74 -6.14
N ALA A 139 8.66 -0.13 -5.73
CA ALA A 139 8.85 -1.57 -5.81
C ALA A 139 8.94 -2.05 -7.26
N TYR A 140 8.11 -1.49 -8.15
CA TYR A 140 8.18 -1.76 -9.59
C TYR A 140 9.53 -1.37 -10.21
N LEU A 141 10.05 -0.18 -9.88
CA LEU A 141 11.37 0.29 -10.37
C LEU A 141 12.54 -0.56 -9.83
N ASN A 142 12.33 -1.23 -8.69
CA ASN A 142 13.31 -2.11 -8.06
C ASN A 142 13.27 -3.56 -8.58
N LEU A 143 12.30 -3.92 -9.43
CA LEU A 143 12.28 -5.23 -10.06
C LEU A 143 13.58 -5.50 -10.83
N ARG A 144 14.12 -6.71 -10.66
CA ARG A 144 15.31 -7.18 -11.37
C ARG A 144 15.02 -8.52 -12.01
N LEU A 145 15.33 -8.64 -13.29
CA LEU A 145 15.19 -9.90 -14.00
C LEU A 145 16.17 -10.93 -13.45
N VAL A 146 15.78 -12.21 -13.48
CA VAL A 146 16.70 -13.31 -13.24
C VAL A 146 17.75 -13.31 -14.38
N PRO A 147 19.05 -13.18 -14.10
CA PRO A 147 20.07 -13.23 -15.14
C PRO A 147 20.18 -14.65 -15.73
N ASN A 148 20.48 -14.75 -17.02
CA ASN A 148 20.88 -16.03 -17.63
C ASN A 148 22.22 -16.47 -17.02
N LYS A 149 22.35 -17.76 -16.67
CA LYS A 149 23.56 -18.35 -16.08
C LYS A 149 24.13 -19.53 -16.86
N ASP A 150 23.65 -19.80 -18.08
CA ASP A 150 24.01 -20.99 -18.87
C ASP A 150 25.52 -21.01 -19.15
N LYS A 151 26.10 -19.88 -19.53
CA LYS A 151 27.54 -19.77 -19.78
C LYS A 151 28.38 -19.97 -18.51
N LEU A 152 27.92 -19.45 -17.38
CA LEU A 152 28.57 -19.66 -16.09
C LEU A 152 28.52 -21.15 -15.69
N GLU A 153 27.39 -21.80 -15.89
CA GLU A 153 27.21 -23.24 -15.65
C GLU A 153 28.16 -24.08 -16.51
N ASP A 154 28.23 -23.81 -17.82
CA ASP A 154 29.16 -24.49 -18.73
C ASP A 154 30.62 -24.34 -18.30
N LEU A 155 31.02 -23.14 -17.85
CA LEU A 155 32.38 -22.87 -17.41
C LEU A 155 32.71 -23.57 -16.09
N ILE A 156 31.76 -23.63 -15.15
CA ILE A 156 31.88 -24.42 -13.91
C ILE A 156 32.08 -25.90 -14.26
N ASN A 157 31.29 -26.45 -15.18
CA ASN A 157 31.38 -27.84 -15.59
C ASN A 157 32.72 -28.16 -16.27
N GLN A 158 33.18 -27.30 -17.17
CA GLN A 158 34.51 -27.42 -17.79
C GLN A 158 35.63 -27.36 -16.75
N THR A 159 35.54 -26.43 -15.81
CA THR A 159 36.55 -26.28 -14.75
C THR A 159 36.63 -27.50 -13.85
N LYS A 160 35.49 -28.10 -13.48
CA LYS A 160 35.43 -29.34 -12.69
C LYS A 160 36.05 -30.55 -13.39
N ALA A 161 36.17 -30.52 -14.71
CA ALA A 161 36.80 -31.58 -15.49
C ALA A 161 38.33 -31.44 -15.59
N LEU A 162 38.90 -30.33 -15.12
CA LEU A 162 40.35 -30.09 -15.16
C LEU A 162 41.09 -30.98 -14.15
N VAL A 163 42.32 -31.35 -14.51
CA VAL A 163 43.16 -32.26 -13.72
C VAL A 163 44.19 -31.44 -12.94
N ALA A 164 44.13 -31.50 -11.61
CA ALA A 164 45.00 -30.74 -10.71
C ALA A 164 46.51 -30.90 -10.99
N ALA A 165 46.92 -32.09 -11.45
CA ALA A 165 48.33 -32.38 -11.75
C ALA A 165 48.91 -31.56 -12.92
N ASN A 166 48.07 -30.93 -13.75
CA ASN A 166 48.52 -30.07 -14.84
C ASN A 166 48.82 -28.63 -14.40
N TYR A 167 48.58 -28.31 -13.12
CA TYR A 167 48.70 -26.97 -12.57
C TYR A 167 49.76 -26.91 -11.46
N THR A 168 50.30 -25.71 -11.21
CA THR A 168 51.08 -25.47 -10.00
C THR A 168 50.16 -25.31 -8.80
N ALA A 169 50.68 -25.47 -7.58
CA ALA A 169 49.88 -25.29 -6.37
C ALA A 169 49.19 -23.91 -6.31
N ASP A 170 49.90 -22.85 -6.70
CA ASP A 170 49.37 -21.48 -6.70
C ASP A 170 48.28 -21.27 -7.76
N THR A 171 48.49 -21.75 -8.98
CA THR A 171 47.50 -21.62 -10.07
C THR A 171 46.26 -22.48 -9.81
N TRP A 172 46.44 -23.69 -9.27
CA TRP A 172 45.33 -24.54 -8.86
C TRP A 172 44.52 -23.94 -7.71
N LYS A 173 45.19 -23.29 -6.76
CA LYS A 173 44.51 -22.57 -5.68
C LYS A 173 43.66 -21.42 -6.24
N ASN A 174 44.23 -20.60 -7.12
CA ASN A 174 43.48 -19.49 -7.75
C ASN A 174 42.26 -20.01 -8.54
N LEU A 175 42.41 -21.11 -9.29
CA LEU A 175 41.31 -21.77 -10.00
C LEU A 175 40.23 -22.30 -9.05
N SER A 176 40.63 -22.92 -7.95
CA SER A 176 39.70 -23.44 -6.94
C SER A 176 38.91 -22.30 -6.27
N ASP A 177 39.58 -21.21 -5.91
CA ASP A 177 38.94 -20.03 -5.31
C ASP A 177 37.96 -19.37 -6.30
N ALA A 178 38.32 -19.29 -7.59
CA ALA A 178 37.46 -18.80 -8.66
C ALA A 178 36.24 -19.71 -8.91
N LEU A 179 36.42 -21.03 -8.86
CA LEU A 179 35.32 -22.01 -8.97
C LEU A 179 34.31 -21.85 -7.84
N VAL A 180 34.78 -21.69 -6.59
CA VAL A 180 33.91 -21.46 -5.43
C VAL A 180 33.10 -20.16 -5.60
N LEU A 181 33.73 -19.07 -6.06
CA LEU A 181 33.01 -17.83 -6.37
C LEU A 181 31.91 -18.06 -7.41
N ALA A 182 32.22 -18.77 -8.50
CA ALA A 182 31.27 -19.07 -9.56
C ALA A 182 30.10 -19.94 -9.08
N GLU A 183 30.35 -20.96 -8.26
CA GLU A 183 29.30 -21.81 -7.67
C GLU A 183 28.39 -21.03 -6.71
N ASN A 184 28.95 -20.12 -5.91
CA ASN A 184 28.19 -19.25 -5.03
C ASN A 184 27.27 -18.32 -5.84
N VAL A 185 27.77 -17.73 -6.93
CA VAL A 185 26.94 -16.90 -7.82
C VAL A 185 25.90 -17.74 -8.55
N MET A 186 26.24 -18.96 -9.00
CA MET A 186 25.31 -19.87 -9.67
C MET A 186 24.11 -20.21 -8.79
N SER A 187 24.36 -20.52 -7.51
CA SER A 187 23.33 -20.87 -6.53
C SER A 187 22.53 -19.68 -5.96
N ASN A 188 23.03 -18.44 -6.08
CA ASN A 188 22.32 -17.26 -5.61
C ASN A 188 21.15 -16.88 -6.54
N GLU A 189 19.91 -17.12 -6.11
CA GLU A 189 18.67 -16.76 -6.85
C GLU A 189 18.48 -15.24 -7.04
N ASN A 190 19.17 -14.43 -6.24
CA ASN A 190 19.14 -12.97 -6.31
C ASN A 190 20.42 -12.39 -6.94
N ALA A 191 21.24 -13.23 -7.57
CA ALA A 191 22.43 -12.76 -8.28
C ALA A 191 22.05 -11.70 -9.32
N THR A 192 22.86 -10.66 -9.38
CA THR A 192 22.79 -9.62 -10.39
C THR A 192 23.51 -10.06 -11.67
N SER A 193 23.16 -9.45 -12.80
CA SER A 193 23.89 -9.68 -14.07
C SER A 193 25.38 -9.31 -13.95
N GLU A 194 25.72 -8.33 -13.11
CA GLU A 194 27.10 -7.93 -12.84
C GLU A 194 27.86 -9.02 -12.09
N GLU A 195 27.26 -9.62 -11.04
CA GLU A 195 27.87 -10.74 -10.30
C GLU A 195 28.08 -11.96 -11.19
N VAL A 196 27.11 -12.29 -12.05
CA VAL A 196 27.24 -13.39 -13.03
C VAL A 196 28.38 -13.10 -14.00
N THR A 197 28.42 -11.91 -14.59
CA THR A 197 29.49 -11.50 -15.54
C THR A 197 30.87 -11.51 -14.88
N ASN A 198 30.96 -11.05 -13.63
CA ASN A 198 32.20 -11.05 -12.87
C ASN A 198 32.66 -12.48 -12.57
N ALA A 199 31.76 -13.37 -12.13
CA ALA A 199 32.07 -14.77 -11.88
C ALA A 199 32.57 -15.48 -13.15
N GLU A 200 31.92 -15.26 -14.30
CA GLU A 200 32.38 -15.77 -15.60
C GLU A 200 33.80 -15.27 -15.93
N THR A 201 34.05 -13.98 -15.74
CA THR A 201 35.35 -13.35 -16.05
C THR A 201 36.46 -13.90 -15.15
N VAL A 202 36.19 -13.99 -13.84
CA VAL A 202 37.15 -14.49 -12.85
C VAL A 202 37.48 -15.95 -13.11
N LEU A 203 36.46 -16.78 -13.37
CA LEU A 203 36.66 -18.20 -13.63
C LEU A 203 37.38 -18.44 -14.97
N THR A 204 37.05 -17.66 -16.02
CA THR A 204 37.72 -17.78 -17.33
C THR A 204 39.22 -17.48 -17.20
N LYS A 205 39.57 -16.39 -16.51
CA LYS A 205 40.98 -15.99 -16.30
C LYS A 205 41.77 -16.97 -15.45
N ALA A 206 41.11 -17.72 -14.56
CA ALA A 206 41.79 -18.68 -13.72
C ALA A 206 42.07 -20.02 -14.43
N VAL A 207 41.37 -20.27 -15.54
CA VAL A 207 41.58 -21.44 -16.41
C VAL A 207 42.73 -21.23 -17.39
N GLU A 208 42.99 -19.98 -17.80
CA GLU A 208 44.12 -19.53 -18.63
C GLU A 208 45.49 -19.72 -17.94
#